data_AF-A0A2H0Q8L1-F1
#
_entry.id   AF-A0A2H0Q8L1-F1
#
_cell.length_a   1.000
_cell.length_b   1.000
_cell.length_c   1.000
_cell.angle_alpha   90.00
_cell.angle_beta   90.00
_cell.angle_gamma   90.00
#
_symmetry.space_group_name_H-M   'P 1'
#
loop_
_entity.id
_entity.type
_entity.pdbx_description
1 polymer ?
#
loop_
_entity_poly.entity_id
_entity_poly.type
_entity_poly.pdbx_seq_one_letter_code
_entity_poly.pdbx_strand_id
1 'polypeptide(L)'
;MFRAKGNLLPSPTSNGCNLNIETIKQQIDKIGFIEITIKGNSMDPVLREGQTYFVKKISVKHLKKFQIILFAENDQLISHYIRQIKINQNIEIKTKGINNNYFDKPISPDKIIGVYKEKIPFSLRIKHLAKDFLSGV
;
A
#
# COMPACT_ATOMS: atom_id res chain seq x y z
N MET A 1 -26.75 -20.20 25.37
CA MET A 1 -25.82 -19.32 26.11
C MET A 1 -24.41 -19.57 25.57
N PHE A 2 -24.02 -18.89 24.48
CA PHE A 2 -22.72 -19.09 23.83
C PHE A 2 -21.76 -17.98 24.24
N ARG A 3 -20.71 -18.34 24.97
CA ARG A 3 -19.70 -17.44 25.49
C ARG A 3 -18.52 -17.44 24.52
N ALA A 4 -18.54 -16.54 23.54
CA ALA A 4 -17.40 -16.31 22.66
C ALA A 4 -16.28 -15.65 23.48
N LYS A 5 -15.18 -16.39 23.73
CA LYS A 5 -13.93 -15.82 24.22
C LYS A 5 -13.38 -14.91 23.11
N GLY A 6 -13.66 -13.62 23.21
CA GLY A 6 -12.99 -12.61 22.40
C GLY A 6 -11.52 -12.57 22.80
N ASN A 7 -10.64 -13.11 21.96
CA ASN A 7 -9.23 -12.75 22.01
C ASN A 7 -9.16 -11.27 21.65
N LEU A 8 -8.97 -10.43 22.66
CA LEU A 8 -8.64 -9.02 22.50
C LEU A 8 -7.41 -8.93 21.58
N LEU A 9 -7.62 -8.30 20.43
CA LEU A 9 -6.53 -7.85 19.57
C LEU A 9 -5.64 -6.92 20.42
N PRO A 10 -4.30 -7.11 20.43
CA PRO A 10 -3.44 -6.17 21.12
C PRO A 10 -3.62 -4.79 20.47
N SER A 11 -4.07 -3.82 21.27
CA SER A 11 -4.09 -2.41 20.88
C SER A 11 -2.67 -1.97 20.53
N PRO A 12 -2.45 -1.23 19.42
CA PRO A 12 -1.12 -0.74 19.09
C PRO A 12 -0.69 0.23 20.19
N THR A 13 0.30 -0.18 20.96
CA THR A 13 0.87 0.62 22.04
C THR A 13 1.53 1.87 21.44
N SER A 14 1.06 3.03 21.88
CA SER A 14 1.68 4.33 21.64
C SER A 14 3.04 4.33 22.33
N ASN A 15 4.13 4.19 21.56
CA ASN A 15 5.45 4.77 21.80
C ASN A 15 6.34 4.41 20.60
N GLY A 16 6.68 5.41 19.78
CA GLY A 16 7.78 5.38 18.79
C GLY A 16 7.99 4.06 18.04
N CYS A 17 7.00 3.60 17.29
CA CYS A 17 7.08 2.29 16.64
C CYS A 17 8.03 2.36 15.43
N ASN A 18 9.28 1.92 15.61
CA ASN A 18 10.01 1.21 14.56
C ASN A 18 9.23 -0.08 14.32
N LEU A 19 8.23 0.00 13.44
CA LEU A 19 7.48 -1.16 13.01
C LEU A 19 8.47 -2.10 12.32
N ASN A 20 8.80 -3.22 12.98
CA ASN A 20 9.59 -4.26 12.35
C ASN A 20 8.78 -4.82 11.17
N ILE A 21 9.27 -4.56 9.95
CA ILE A 21 8.63 -4.98 8.69
C ILE A 21 8.39 -6.49 8.69
N GLU A 22 9.28 -7.28 9.29
CA GLU A 22 9.12 -8.72 9.39
C GLU A 22 7.91 -9.10 10.23
N THR A 23 7.71 -8.43 11.37
CA THR A 23 6.53 -8.65 12.23
C THR A 23 5.25 -8.33 11.49
N ILE A 24 5.23 -7.25 10.69
CA ILE A 24 4.09 -6.89 9.85
C ILE A 24 3.81 -7.98 8.81
N LYS A 25 4.85 -8.45 8.11
CA LYS A 25 4.73 -9.53 7.11
C LYS A 25 4.19 -10.81 7.75
N GLN A 26 4.74 -11.21 8.90
CA GLN A 26 4.25 -12.37 9.64
C GLN A 26 2.79 -12.23 10.09
N GLN A 27 2.41 -11.04 10.57
CA GLN A 27 1.04 -10.77 11.00
C GLN A 27 0.05 -10.87 9.82
N ILE A 28 0.37 -10.22 8.70
CA ILE A 28 -0.52 -10.26 7.53
C ILE A 28 -0.57 -11.66 6.91
N ASP A 29 0.52 -12.43 7.00
CA ASP A 29 0.57 -13.81 6.53
C ASP A 29 -0.32 -14.74 7.36
N LYS A 30 -0.40 -14.49 8.68
CA LYS A 30 -1.20 -15.29 9.62
C LYS A 30 -2.68 -14.89 9.65
N ILE A 31 -2.97 -13.58 9.68
CA ILE A 31 -4.32 -13.03 9.91
C ILE A 31 -5.01 -12.68 8.59
N GLY A 32 -4.24 -12.41 7.54
CA GLY A 32 -4.74 -12.00 6.22
C GLY A 32 -4.94 -10.49 6.06
N PHE A 33 -4.88 -9.72 7.15
CA PHE A 33 -4.94 -8.25 7.12
C PHE A 33 -4.22 -7.61 8.31
N ILE A 34 -3.92 -6.32 8.16
CA ILE A 34 -3.33 -5.45 9.18
C ILE A 34 -3.98 -4.06 9.11
N GLU A 35 -3.80 -3.29 10.18
CA GLU A 35 -4.13 -1.88 10.24
C GLU A 35 -2.84 -1.04 10.16
N ILE A 36 -2.87 0.04 9.36
CA ILE A 36 -1.73 0.95 9.20
C ILE A 36 -2.22 2.38 9.34
N THR A 37 -1.59 3.14 10.22
CA THR A 37 -1.73 4.59 10.31
C THR A 37 -0.79 5.26 9.32
N ILE A 38 -1.33 6.12 8.46
CA ILE A 38 -0.57 6.78 7.40
C ILE A 38 0.29 7.91 7.98
N LYS A 39 1.54 7.97 7.53
CA LYS A 39 2.47 9.06 7.79
C LYS A 39 2.82 9.74 6.46
N GLY A 40 2.76 11.07 6.42
CA GLY A 40 2.96 11.86 5.21
C GLY A 40 1.74 11.92 4.29
N ASN A 41 1.88 12.68 3.21
CA ASN A 41 0.78 13.16 2.35
C ASN A 41 0.90 12.71 0.88
N SER A 42 1.76 11.74 0.56
CA SER A 42 2.02 11.33 -0.84
C SER A 42 0.77 10.79 -1.54
N MET A 43 -0.18 10.26 -0.78
CA MET A 43 -1.44 9.68 -1.26
C MET A 43 -2.68 10.52 -0.94
N ASP A 44 -2.51 11.76 -0.46
CA ASP A 44 -3.65 12.66 -0.28
C ASP A 44 -4.33 12.95 -1.63
N PRO A 45 -5.67 13.04 -1.68
CA PRO A 45 -6.63 12.97 -0.56
C PRO A 45 -7.16 11.55 -0.26
N VAL A 46 -6.60 10.51 -0.88
CA VAL A 46 -7.14 9.14 -0.84
C VAL A 46 -6.73 8.39 0.42
N LEU A 47 -5.45 8.48 0.80
CA LEU A 47 -4.95 8.04 2.11
C LEU A 47 -4.42 9.26 2.84
N ARG A 48 -5.07 9.63 3.94
CA ARG A 48 -4.80 10.86 4.68
C ARG A 48 -3.88 10.60 5.87
N GLU A 49 -2.95 11.52 6.08
CA GLU A 49 -2.05 11.49 7.23
C GLU A 49 -2.84 11.41 8.56
N GLY A 50 -2.33 10.58 9.48
CA GLY A 50 -2.95 10.36 10.80
C GLY A 50 -4.18 9.45 10.78
N GLN A 51 -4.71 9.07 9.62
CA GLN A 51 -5.81 8.12 9.53
C GLN A 51 -5.31 6.66 9.43
N THR A 52 -6.09 5.74 10.01
CA THR A 52 -5.81 4.30 9.99
C THR A 52 -6.63 3.60 8.91
N TYR A 53 -5.98 2.74 8.13
CA TYR A 53 -6.61 1.99 7.04
C TYR A 53 -6.26 0.50 7.12
N PHE A 54 -7.13 -0.32 6.52
CA PHE A 54 -6.93 -1.75 6.41
C PHE A 54 -6.14 -2.13 5.15
N VAL A 55 -5.10 -2.93 5.35
CA VAL A 55 -4.32 -3.56 4.30
C VAL A 55 -4.55 -5.05 4.35
N LYS A 56 -4.97 -5.64 3.22
CA LYS A 56 -5.19 -7.09 3.10
C LYS A 56 -4.07 -7.75 2.34
N LYS A 57 -3.77 -9.00 2.68
CA LYS A 57 -2.85 -9.84 1.91
C LYS A 57 -3.37 -9.99 0.48
N ILE A 58 -2.46 -9.95 -0.48
CA ILE A 58 -2.77 -10.13 -1.90
C ILE A 58 -1.73 -11.02 -2.56
N SER A 59 -2.19 -11.88 -3.46
CA SER A 59 -1.29 -12.63 -4.33
C SER A 59 -0.87 -11.78 -5.53
N VAL A 60 0.38 -11.90 -5.97
CA VAL A 60 0.94 -11.18 -7.12
C VAL A 60 0.06 -11.28 -8.36
N LYS A 61 -0.54 -12.46 -8.62
CA LYS A 61 -1.44 -12.70 -9.76
C LYS A 61 -2.74 -11.87 -9.74
N HIS A 62 -3.10 -11.30 -8.58
CA HIS A 62 -4.29 -10.47 -8.40
C HIS A 62 -3.99 -8.97 -8.38
N LEU A 63 -2.72 -8.58 -8.51
CA LEU A 63 -2.33 -7.17 -8.59
C LEU A 63 -2.86 -6.54 -9.88
N LYS A 64 -3.39 -5.33 -9.75
CA LYS A 64 -3.98 -4.58 -10.85
C LYS A 64 -3.54 -3.13 -10.81
N LYS A 65 -3.41 -2.53 -11.99
CA LYS A 65 -3.18 -1.10 -12.15
C LYS A 65 -4.22 -0.28 -11.37
N PHE A 66 -3.77 0.79 -10.74
CA PHE A 66 -4.50 1.70 -9.85
C PHE A 66 -4.93 1.14 -8.49
N GLN A 67 -4.54 -0.08 -8.12
CA GLN A 67 -4.61 -0.50 -6.74
C GLN A 67 -3.58 0.22 -5.90
N ILE A 68 -3.93 0.58 -4.66
CA ILE A 68 -3.01 1.15 -3.69
C ILE A 68 -2.42 0.00 -2.89
N ILE A 69 -1.10 -0.09 -2.86
CA ILE A 69 -0.35 -1.16 -2.20
C ILE A 69 0.50 -0.60 -1.08
N LEU A 70 0.70 -1.42 -0.05
CA LEU A 70 1.73 -1.23 0.96
C LEU A 70 2.91 -2.10 0.58
N PHE A 71 4.10 -1.51 0.49
CA PHE A 71 5.35 -2.23 0.25
C PHE A 71 6.47 -1.70 1.13
N ALA A 72 7.52 -2.50 1.29
CA ALA A 72 8.71 -2.13 2.04
C ALA A 72 9.87 -1.79 1.10
N GLU A 73 10.54 -0.67 1.37
CA GLU A 73 11.76 -0.27 0.67
C GLU A 73 12.65 0.55 1.62
N ASN A 74 13.95 0.22 1.67
CA ASN A 74 14.93 0.89 2.53
C ASN A 74 14.47 1.02 4.00
N ASP A 75 13.96 -0.08 4.56
CA ASP A 75 13.40 -0.15 5.93
C ASP A 75 12.22 0.79 6.21
N GLN A 76 11.58 1.31 5.15
CA GLN A 76 10.39 2.14 5.24
C GLN A 76 9.19 1.46 4.61
N LEU A 77 8.02 1.71 5.22
CA LEU A 77 6.73 1.33 4.65
C LEU A 77 6.25 2.44 3.74
N ILE A 78 5.95 2.10 2.50
CA ILE A 78 5.51 3.04 1.47
C ILE A 78 4.12 2.61 0.97
N SER A 79 3.22 3.58 0.88
CA SER A 79 1.85 3.39 0.40
C SER A 79 1.67 4.16 -0.88
N HIS A 80 1.66 3.50 -2.04
CA HIS A 80 1.48 4.14 -3.35
C HIS A 80 0.57 3.30 -4.26
N TYR A 81 0.11 3.88 -5.37
CA TYR A 81 -0.68 3.13 -6.34
C TYR A 81 0.18 2.52 -7.45
N ILE A 82 -0.28 1.38 -7.96
CA ILE A 82 0.35 0.70 -9.09
C ILE A 82 0.02 1.47 -10.38
N ARG A 83 1.03 2.09 -10.98
CA ARG A 83 0.87 2.76 -12.28
C ARG A 83 1.09 1.80 -13.45
N GLN A 84 2.00 0.85 -13.32
CA GLN A 84 2.32 -0.10 -14.37
C GLN A 84 2.81 -1.42 -13.77
N ILE A 85 2.42 -2.51 -14.41
CA ILE A 85 2.97 -3.85 -14.17
C ILE A 85 3.59 -4.26 -15.51
N LYS A 86 4.90 -4.56 -15.52
CA LYS A 86 5.60 -5.11 -16.68
C LYS A 86 5.96 -6.56 -16.37
N ILE A 87 5.67 -7.44 -17.32
CA ILE A 87 5.98 -8.87 -17.20
C ILE A 87 6.96 -9.17 -18.33
N ASN A 88 8.25 -9.20 -17.99
CA ASN A 88 9.33 -9.60 -18.89
C ASN A 88 9.93 -10.92 -18.34
N GLN A 89 11.26 -11.04 -18.32
CA GLN A 89 11.94 -12.12 -17.59
C GLN A 89 11.64 -12.09 -16.08
N ASN A 90 11.48 -10.88 -15.52
CA ASN A 90 11.03 -10.64 -14.16
C ASN A 90 9.76 -9.76 -14.17
N ILE A 91 8.98 -9.82 -13.08
CA ILE A 91 7.84 -8.92 -12.87
C ILE A 91 8.36 -7.62 -12.25
N GLU A 92 8.11 -6.50 -12.90
CA GLU A 92 8.43 -5.16 -12.39
C GLU A 92 7.17 -4.35 -12.18
N ILE A 93 7.07 -3.70 -11.02
CA ILE A 93 5.93 -2.88 -10.64
C ILE A 93 6.41 -1.44 -10.48
N LYS A 94 5.83 -0.53 -11.26
CA LYS A 94 6.05 0.92 -11.09
C LYS A 94 4.94 1.51 -10.25
N THR A 95 5.31 2.15 -9.15
CA THR A 95 4.42 2.85 -8.23
C THR A 95 4.54 4.37 -8.37
N LYS A 96 3.53 5.07 -7.87
CA LYS A 96 3.52 6.53 -7.75
C LYS A 96 2.60 6.97 -6.61
N GLY A 97 3.00 8.01 -5.89
CA GLY A 97 2.11 8.76 -5.01
C GLY A 97 1.19 9.67 -5.81
N ILE A 98 -0.05 9.89 -5.36
CA ILE A 98 -0.98 10.83 -6.00
C ILE A 98 -0.37 12.23 -6.09
N ASN A 99 0.31 12.68 -5.04
CA ASN A 99 0.96 14.00 -4.99
C ASN A 99 2.38 14.01 -5.57
N ASN A 100 2.92 12.88 -6.00
CA ASN A 100 4.27 12.81 -6.52
C ASN A 100 4.30 13.23 -8.00
N ASN A 101 5.36 13.94 -8.39
CA ASN A 101 5.54 14.35 -9.79
C ASN A 101 6.14 13.22 -10.65
N TYR A 102 6.99 12.39 -10.07
CA TYR A 102 7.74 11.33 -10.77
C TYR A 102 7.30 9.94 -10.33
N PHE A 103 7.61 8.93 -11.15
CA PHE A 103 7.50 7.53 -10.75
C PHE A 103 8.58 7.17 -9.75
N ASP A 104 8.26 6.25 -8.84
CA ASP A 104 9.28 5.63 -8.01
C ASP A 104 10.14 4.67 -8.86
N LYS A 105 11.26 4.22 -8.29
CA LYS A 105 12.02 3.13 -8.87
C LYS A 105 11.13 1.88 -8.97
N PRO A 106 11.27 1.06 -10.03
CA PRO A 106 10.53 -0.20 -10.12
C PRO A 106 10.81 -1.09 -8.90
N ILE A 107 9.75 -1.68 -8.34
CA ILE A 107 9.84 -2.65 -7.25
C ILE A 107 9.49 -4.05 -7.74
N SER A 108 10.07 -5.04 -7.08
CA SER A 108 9.73 -6.45 -7.28
C SER A 108 8.51 -6.82 -6.42
N PRO A 109 7.66 -7.78 -6.83
CA PRO A 109 6.45 -8.13 -6.10
C PRO A 109 6.66 -8.65 -4.67
N ASP A 110 7.83 -9.20 -4.34
CA ASP A 110 8.18 -9.68 -2.98
C ASP A 110 8.30 -8.54 -1.94
N LYS A 111 8.50 -7.31 -2.41
CA LYS A 111 8.46 -6.13 -1.56
C LYS A 111 7.04 -5.77 -1.11
N ILE A 112 6.01 -6.27 -1.80
CA ILE A 112 4.61 -5.95 -1.51
C ILE A 112 4.14 -6.73 -0.30
N ILE A 113 3.61 -6.00 0.67
CA ILE A 113 3.01 -6.56 1.89
C ILE A 113 1.52 -6.82 1.66
N GLY A 114 0.82 -5.87 1.05
CA GLY A 114 -0.61 -6.00 0.82
C GLY A 114 -1.22 -4.87 0.01
N VAL A 115 -2.55 -4.89 -0.08
CA VAL A 115 -3.34 -3.91 -0.83
C VAL A 115 -4.37 -3.24 0.08
N TYR A 116 -4.59 -1.95 -0.10
CA TYR A 116 -5.64 -1.22 0.58
C TYR A 116 -7.02 -1.54 -0.01
N LYS A 117 -8.06 -1.39 0.80
CA LYS A 117 -9.46 -1.44 0.30
C LYS A 117 -9.82 -0.19 -0.51
N GLU A 118 -9.20 0.94 -0.19
CA GLU A 118 -9.42 2.22 -0.86
C GLU A 118 -9.03 2.17 -2.33
N LYS A 119 -9.80 2.91 -3.14
CA LYS A 119 -9.60 2.99 -4.58
C LYS A 119 -9.38 4.44 -4.96
N ILE A 120 -8.49 4.67 -5.91
CA ILE A 120 -8.34 6.01 -6.49
C ILE A 120 -9.63 6.34 -7.28
N PRO A 121 -10.29 7.46 -6.97
CA PRO A 121 -11.43 7.97 -7.73
C PRO A 121 -11.14 8.03 -9.24
N PHE A 122 -12.14 7.72 -10.06
CA PHE A 122 -11.96 7.71 -11.52
C PHE A 122 -11.50 9.07 -12.08
N SER A 123 -12.09 10.18 -11.60
CA SER A 123 -11.69 11.53 -11.98
C SER A 123 -10.21 11.81 -11.70
N LEU A 124 -9.71 11.40 -10.53
CA LEU A 124 -8.29 11.52 -10.20
C LEU A 124 -7.43 10.65 -11.13
N ARG A 125 -7.83 9.41 -11.42
CA ARG A 125 -7.11 8.54 -12.37
C ARG A 125 -6.94 9.21 -13.73
N ILE A 126 -8.01 9.79 -14.29
CA ILE A 126 -7.96 10.50 -15.57
C ILE A 126 -7.05 11.72 -15.50
N LYS A 127 -7.17 12.53 -14.45
CA LYS A 127 -6.31 13.71 -14.23
C LYS A 127 -4.83 13.33 -14.23
N HIS A 128 -4.46 12.26 -13.53
CA HIS A 128 -3.08 11.80 -13.47
C HIS A 128 -2.58 11.19 -14.78
N LEU A 129 -3.42 10.45 -15.50
CA LEU A 129 -3.06 9.95 -16.83
C LEU A 129 -2.78 11.10 -17.81
N ALA A 130 -3.62 12.13 -17.81
CA ALA A 130 -3.43 13.31 -18.65
C ALA A 130 -2.18 14.10 -18.24
N LYS A 131 -1.96 14.29 -16.93
CA LYS A 131 -0.75 14.95 -16.41
C LYS A 131 0.52 14.21 -16.86
N ASP A 132 0.57 12.90 -16.65
CA ASP A 132 1.70 12.04 -17.06
C ASP A 132 1.98 12.22 -18.57
N PHE A 133 0.94 12.12 -19.41
CA PHE A 133 1.03 12.30 -20.87
C PHE A 133 1.58 13.68 -21.27
N LEU A 134 1.09 14.75 -20.66
CA LEU A 134 1.55 16.12 -20.94
C LEU A 134 2.97 16.38 -20.44
N SER A 135 3.37 15.74 -19.34
CA SER A 135 4.70 15.91 -18.74
C SER A 135 5.80 15.06 -19.39
N GLY A 136 5.47 14.18 -20.33
CA GLY A 136 6.42 13.26 -20.95
C GLY A 136 7.00 12.21 -19.98
N VAL A 137 6.32 11.97 -18.85
CA VAL A 137 6.71 11.00 -17.81
C VAL A 137 5.82 9.78 -17.90
#